data_AF-A0A511JM31-F1
#
_entry.id   AF-A0A511JM31-F1
#
_cell.length_a   1.000
_cell.length_b   1.000
_cell.length_c   1.000
_cell.angle_alpha   90.00
_cell.angle_beta   90.00
_cell.angle_gamma   90.00
#
_symmetry.space_group_name_H-M   'P 1'
#
loop_
_entity.id
_entity.type
_entity.pdbx_description
1 polymer ?
#
loop_
_entity_poly.entity_id
_entity_poly.type
_entity_poly.pdbx_seq_one_letter_code
_entity_poly.pdbx_strand_id
1 'polypeptide(L)'
;MSIETGQLRPAVQVDGSVTDEWHVVLPDDVDVLVRGSGAGPDEAALRLANRVIGSLGAVEARAVRLLGTLLRGEGTWTLSGIDVAGVARQQTCDVVLDFTFEADDAPYEDFYAAYSVCFSVDDRRPGPLADPHPFKVVVEYR
;
A
#
# COMPACT_ATOMS: atom_id res chain seq x y z
N MET A 1 1.84 14.50 7.31
CA MET A 1 2.40 14.78 5.96
C MET A 1 1.27 14.71 4.95
N SER A 2 1.34 15.44 3.85
CA SER A 2 0.35 15.37 2.76
C SER A 2 1.06 15.48 1.42
N ILE A 3 0.59 14.72 0.43
CA ILE A 3 0.98 14.80 -0.98
C ILE A 3 0.16 15.89 -1.65
N GLU A 4 0.85 16.82 -2.29
CA GLU A 4 0.27 17.80 -3.20
C GLU A 4 0.43 17.35 -4.66
N THR A 5 -0.52 17.72 -5.53
CA THR A 5 -0.50 17.37 -6.95
C THR A 5 0.80 17.74 -7.66
N GLY A 6 1.45 18.85 -7.27
CA GLY A 6 2.71 19.30 -7.86
C GLY A 6 3.92 18.42 -7.54
N GLN A 7 3.80 17.48 -6.59
CA GLN A 7 4.86 16.55 -6.21
C GLN A 7 4.77 15.22 -6.97
N LEU A 8 3.59 14.89 -7.49
CA LEU A 8 3.32 13.65 -8.22
C LEU A 8 3.89 13.71 -9.63
N ARG A 9 4.39 12.57 -10.10
CA ARG A 9 4.88 12.37 -11.47
C ARG A 9 4.16 11.20 -12.12
N PRO A 10 3.94 11.20 -13.44
CA PRO A 10 3.44 10.02 -14.12
C PRO A 10 4.34 8.82 -13.81
N ALA A 11 3.75 7.71 -13.41
CA ALA A 11 4.46 6.45 -13.28
C ALA A 11 4.78 5.91 -14.68
N VAL A 12 5.96 5.29 -14.79
CA VAL A 12 6.49 4.80 -16.05
C VAL A 12 6.90 3.35 -15.84
N GLN A 13 6.51 2.48 -16.75
CA GLN A 13 6.95 1.09 -16.72
C GLN A 13 8.44 0.98 -17.10
N VAL A 14 9.01 -0.21 -16.87
CA VAL A 14 10.41 -0.53 -17.21
C VAL A 14 10.70 -0.33 -18.70
N ASP A 15 9.71 -0.51 -19.56
CA ASP A 15 9.83 -0.30 -21.02
C ASP A 15 9.71 1.17 -21.45
N GLY A 16 9.50 2.09 -20.51
CA GLY A 16 9.35 3.52 -20.76
C GLY A 16 7.92 3.96 -21.09
N SER A 17 6.93 3.05 -21.09
CA SER A 17 5.53 3.42 -21.29
C SER A 17 4.96 4.13 -20.06
N VAL A 18 4.21 5.22 -20.29
CA VAL A 18 3.52 5.95 -19.23
C VAL A 18 2.26 5.18 -18.85
N THR A 19 2.07 4.95 -17.55
CA THR A 19 0.84 4.34 -17.03
C THR A 19 -0.21 5.41 -16.71
N ASP A 20 -1.46 4.99 -16.50
CA ASP A 20 -2.51 5.84 -15.94
C ASP A 20 -2.34 6.04 -14.42
N GLU A 21 -1.12 5.96 -13.89
CA GLU A 21 -0.81 6.07 -12.47
C GLU A 21 0.19 7.19 -12.24
N TRP A 22 0.18 7.71 -11.03
CA TRP A 22 1.00 8.83 -10.60
C TRP A 22 1.71 8.43 -9.33
N HIS A 23 3.01 8.66 -9.24
CA HIS A 23 3.81 8.26 -8.10
C HIS A 23 4.54 9.44 -7.46
N VAL A 24 4.82 9.29 -6.17
CA VAL A 24 5.69 10.16 -5.38
C VAL A 24 6.38 9.32 -4.32
N VAL A 25 7.66 9.59 -4.08
CA VAL A 25 8.43 8.95 -3.01
C VAL A 25 8.43 9.85 -1.79
N LEU A 26 8.04 9.31 -0.63
CA LEU A 26 8.08 10.00 0.66
C LEU A 26 9.52 10.03 1.22
N PRO A 27 9.82 10.88 2.23
CA PRO A 27 11.17 10.99 2.80
C PRO A 27 11.78 9.70 3.39
N ASP A 28 10.96 8.70 3.70
CA ASP A 28 11.38 7.40 4.23
C ASP A 28 11.47 6.34 3.11
N ASP A 29 11.69 6.77 1.87
CA ASP A 29 11.75 5.92 0.65
C ASP A 29 10.50 5.06 0.39
N VAL A 30 9.36 5.44 0.97
CA VAL A 30 8.06 4.82 0.70
C VAL A 30 7.49 5.36 -0.61
N ASP A 31 7.29 4.49 -1.60
CA ASP A 31 6.65 4.85 -2.85
C ASP A 31 5.12 4.93 -2.68
N VAL A 32 4.50 5.95 -3.24
CA VAL A 32 3.05 6.14 -3.18
C VAL A 32 2.48 6.24 -4.57
N LEU A 33 1.68 5.26 -4.96
CA LEU A 33 0.99 5.19 -6.24
C LEU A 33 -0.46 5.64 -6.10
N VAL A 34 -0.85 6.60 -6.93
CA VAL A 34 -2.18 7.20 -7.00
C VAL A 34 -2.73 6.98 -8.40
N ARG A 35 -4.00 6.55 -8.47
CA ARG A 35 -4.69 6.41 -9.75
C ARG A 35 -4.74 7.74 -10.51
N GLY A 36 -4.62 7.70 -11.83
CA GLY A 36 -4.87 8.83 -12.73
C GLY A 36 -6.30 8.87 -13.28
N SER A 37 -6.69 10.04 -13.79
CA SER A 37 -7.98 10.30 -14.44
C SER A 37 -7.85 10.60 -15.95
N GLY A 38 -6.65 10.45 -16.51
CA GLY A 38 -6.29 10.85 -17.87
C GLY A 38 -5.88 12.33 -18.03
N ALA A 39 -6.28 13.21 -17.12
CA ALA A 39 -5.86 14.63 -17.10
C ALA A 39 -4.84 14.95 -16.00
N GLY A 40 -4.56 13.99 -15.11
CA GLY A 40 -3.78 14.17 -13.90
C GLY A 40 -4.08 13.07 -12.88
N PRO A 41 -3.53 13.16 -11.65
CA PRO A 41 -3.92 12.27 -10.57
C PRO A 41 -5.41 12.42 -10.25
N ASP A 42 -6.07 11.31 -9.97
CA ASP A 42 -7.46 11.28 -9.55
C ASP A 42 -7.59 11.90 -8.14
N GLU A 43 -8.48 12.89 -7.99
CA GLU A 43 -8.60 13.61 -6.73
C GLU A 43 -9.13 12.73 -5.59
N ALA A 44 -9.98 11.74 -5.86
CA ALA A 44 -10.50 10.87 -4.83
C ALA A 44 -9.41 9.92 -4.32
N ALA A 45 -8.63 9.35 -5.22
CA ALA A 45 -7.46 8.56 -4.89
C ALA A 45 -6.42 9.40 -4.13
N LEU A 46 -6.17 10.64 -4.54
CA LEU A 46 -5.26 11.55 -3.83
C LEU A 46 -5.74 11.89 -2.41
N ARG A 47 -7.04 12.14 -2.23
CA ARG A 47 -7.63 12.35 -0.89
C ARG A 47 -7.48 11.11 -0.02
N LEU A 48 -7.70 9.91 -0.58
CA LEU A 48 -7.54 8.66 0.13
C LEU A 48 -6.07 8.40 0.52
N ALA A 49 -5.13 8.58 -0.41
CA ALA A 49 -3.70 8.49 -0.13
C ALA A 49 -3.29 9.43 1.02
N ASN A 50 -3.74 10.69 0.97
CA ASN A 50 -3.50 11.65 2.03
C ASN A 50 -4.11 11.25 3.39
N ARG A 51 -5.30 10.66 3.39
CA ARG A 51 -5.95 10.13 4.61
C ARG A 51 -5.14 8.99 5.22
N VAL A 52 -4.65 8.06 4.38
CA VAL A 52 -3.80 6.94 4.80
C VAL A 52 -2.49 7.45 5.36
N ILE A 53 -1.79 8.35 4.65
CA ILE A 53 -0.53 8.95 5.08
C ILE A 53 -0.70 9.71 6.40
N GLY A 54 -1.80 10.46 6.54
CA GLY A 54 -2.13 11.15 7.79
C GLY A 54 -2.35 10.21 8.98
N SER A 55 -2.64 8.93 8.72
CA SER A 55 -2.87 7.89 9.73
C SER A 55 -1.82 6.76 9.67
N LEU A 56 -0.68 6.99 9.00
CA LEU A 56 0.20 5.92 8.54
C LEU A 56 0.67 5.01 9.67
N GLY A 57 1.20 5.58 10.76
CA GLY A 57 1.70 4.76 11.88
C GLY A 57 0.64 3.84 12.50
N ALA A 58 -0.64 4.22 12.50
CA ALA A 58 -1.71 3.36 13.00
C ALA A 58 -2.10 2.25 11.99
N VAL A 59 -2.12 2.57 10.69
CA VAL A 59 -2.44 1.62 9.62
C VAL A 59 -1.31 0.60 9.47
N GLU A 60 -0.07 1.07 9.48
CA GLU A 60 1.15 0.27 9.40
C GLU A 60 1.26 -0.69 10.60
N ALA A 61 1.12 -0.20 11.83
CA ALA A 61 1.14 -1.06 13.02
C ALA A 61 0.05 -2.14 12.97
N ARG A 62 -1.12 -1.84 12.38
CA ARG A 62 -2.17 -2.84 12.17
C ARG A 62 -1.78 -3.86 11.11
N ALA A 63 -1.21 -3.43 9.99
CA ALA A 63 -0.73 -4.29 8.92
C ALA A 63 0.37 -5.24 9.41
N VAL A 64 1.39 -4.71 10.09
CA VAL A 64 2.49 -5.49 10.69
C VAL A 64 1.96 -6.53 11.68
N ARG A 65 0.99 -6.17 12.53
CA ARG A 65 0.37 -7.14 13.44
C ARG A 65 -0.36 -8.27 12.70
N LEU A 66 -1.00 -7.97 11.56
CA LEU A 66 -1.65 -9.00 10.75
C LEU A 66 -0.60 -9.92 10.10
N LEU A 67 0.44 -9.33 9.51
CA LEU A 67 1.54 -10.03 8.87
C LEU A 67 2.33 -10.90 9.84
N GLY A 68 2.59 -10.41 11.05
CA GLY A 68 3.26 -11.17 12.10
C GLY A 68 2.51 -12.42 12.57
N THR A 69 1.24 -12.61 12.19
CA THR A 69 0.54 -13.88 12.44
C THR A 69 0.87 -14.97 11.42
N LEU A 70 1.51 -14.62 10.30
CA LEU A 70 1.81 -15.54 9.19
C LEU A 70 3.19 -16.17 9.29
N LEU A 71 4.19 -15.40 9.75
CA LEU A 71 5.57 -15.86 9.85
C LEU A 71 5.88 -16.34 11.27
N ARG A 72 6.75 -17.36 11.36
CA ARG A 72 7.31 -17.82 12.63
C ARG A 72 8.70 -17.23 12.78
N GLY A 73 8.85 -16.20 13.59
CA GLY A 73 10.15 -15.57 13.83
C GLY A 73 10.01 -14.13 14.30
N GLU A 74 11.10 -13.60 14.85
CA GLU A 74 11.27 -12.18 15.08
C GLU A 74 12.05 -11.58 13.90
N GLY A 75 11.80 -10.30 13.63
CA GLY A 75 12.40 -9.62 12.50
C GLY A 75 11.81 -8.23 12.30
N THR A 76 12.32 -7.56 11.29
CA THR A 76 11.94 -6.18 10.98
C THR A 76 11.05 -6.13 9.76
N TRP A 77 9.87 -5.51 9.92
CA TRP A 77 8.99 -5.17 8.81
C TRP A 77 9.31 -3.76 8.34
N THR A 78 9.50 -3.59 7.03
CA THR A 78 9.75 -2.29 6.42
C THR A 78 8.66 -2.02 5.39
N LEU A 79 7.93 -0.92 5.55
CA LEU A 79 6.99 -0.44 4.55
C LEU A 79 7.76 0.09 3.34
N SER A 80 7.48 -0.42 2.14
CA SER A 80 8.10 0.03 0.89
C SER A 80 7.14 0.77 -0.02
N GLY A 81 5.83 0.54 0.11
CA GLY A 81 4.85 1.06 -0.85
C GLY A 81 3.45 1.27 -0.29
N ILE A 82 2.75 2.26 -0.85
CA ILE A 82 1.32 2.50 -0.65
C ILE A 82 0.67 2.63 -2.04
N ASP A 83 -0.16 1.68 -2.43
CA ASP A 83 -0.90 1.70 -3.70
C ASP A 83 -2.38 2.03 -3.46
N VAL A 84 -2.84 3.12 -4.08
CA VAL A 84 -4.26 3.53 -4.19
C VAL A 84 -4.67 3.54 -5.67
N ALA A 85 -4.01 2.72 -6.49
CA ALA A 85 -3.98 2.78 -7.94
C ALA A 85 -4.46 1.46 -8.55
N GLY A 86 -3.58 0.80 -9.33
CA GLY A 86 -3.85 -0.40 -10.09
C GLY A 86 -3.85 -1.65 -9.23
N VAL A 87 -2.87 -1.84 -8.35
CA VAL A 87 -2.78 -3.06 -7.52
C VAL A 87 -3.96 -3.13 -6.56
N ALA A 88 -4.30 -2.01 -5.89
CA ALA A 88 -5.48 -1.94 -5.03
C ALA A 88 -6.76 -2.34 -5.78
N ARG A 89 -6.93 -1.83 -7.00
CA ARG A 89 -8.09 -2.17 -7.85
C ARG A 89 -8.12 -3.64 -8.23
N GLN A 90 -6.99 -4.23 -8.61
CA GLN A 90 -6.88 -5.64 -8.97
C GLN A 90 -7.20 -6.55 -7.78
N GLN A 91 -6.77 -6.15 -6.59
CA GLN A 91 -7.04 -6.87 -5.34
C GLN A 91 -8.44 -6.58 -4.77
N THR A 92 -9.27 -5.78 -5.46
CA THR A 92 -10.61 -5.36 -5.01
C THR A 92 -10.60 -4.66 -3.64
N CYS A 93 -9.60 -3.81 -3.43
CA CYS A 93 -9.39 -3.04 -2.20
C CYS A 93 -9.24 -1.55 -2.52
N ASP A 94 -9.28 -0.71 -1.48
CA ASP A 94 -9.13 0.74 -1.63
C ASP A 94 -7.68 1.19 -1.50
N VAL A 95 -6.90 0.49 -0.67
CA VAL A 95 -5.46 0.74 -0.51
C VAL A 95 -4.71 -0.57 -0.26
N VAL A 96 -3.48 -0.64 -0.74
CA VAL A 96 -2.52 -1.73 -0.48
C VAL A 96 -1.29 -1.12 0.16
N LEU A 97 -0.80 -1.74 1.23
CA LEU A 97 0.50 -1.44 1.82
C LEU A 97 1.44 -2.59 1.53
N ASP A 98 2.58 -2.31 0.94
CA ASP A 98 3.60 -3.27 0.57
C ASP A 98 4.76 -3.25 1.56
N PHE A 99 5.18 -4.43 1.99
CA PHE A 99 6.19 -4.63 3.00
C PHE A 99 7.26 -5.63 2.54
N THR A 100 8.47 -5.39 3.04
CA THR A 100 9.53 -6.39 3.11
C THR A 100 9.71 -6.84 4.55
N PHE A 101 10.16 -8.08 4.72
CA PHE A 101 10.50 -8.65 6.02
C PHE A 101 11.95 -9.13 6.01
N GLU A 102 12.67 -8.80 7.08
CA GLU A 102 14.03 -9.27 7.33
C GLU A 102 14.04 -9.99 8.67
N ALA A 103 14.25 -11.31 8.65
CA ALA A 103 14.34 -12.14 9.86
C ALA A 103 15.66 -11.89 10.61
N ASP A 104 15.60 -11.86 11.94
CA ASP A 104 16.79 -11.57 12.77
C ASP A 104 17.87 -12.67 12.70
N ASP A 105 17.45 -13.92 12.52
CA ASP A 105 18.32 -15.11 12.48
C ASP A 105 18.66 -15.56 11.05
N ALA A 106 17.92 -15.08 10.05
CA ALA A 106 18.12 -15.41 8.64
C ALA A 106 17.73 -14.25 7.69
N PRO A 107 18.50 -13.14 7.66
CA PRO A 107 18.13 -11.87 6.99
C PRO A 107 17.96 -11.94 5.45
N TYR A 108 18.11 -13.11 4.84
CA TYR A 108 17.94 -13.33 3.40
C TYR A 108 16.95 -14.44 3.05
N GLU A 109 16.34 -15.11 4.05
CA GLU A 109 15.43 -16.24 3.79
C GLU A 109 14.17 -15.77 3.05
N ASP A 110 13.67 -14.59 3.40
CA ASP A 110 12.44 -14.03 2.84
C ASP A 110 12.69 -12.94 1.77
N PHE A 111 13.93 -12.79 1.27
CA PHE A 111 14.26 -11.73 0.30
C PHE A 111 13.51 -11.87 -1.04
N TYR A 112 12.97 -13.06 -1.32
CA TYR A 112 12.16 -13.37 -2.50
C TYR A 112 10.65 -13.19 -2.27
N ALA A 113 10.23 -12.95 -1.03
CA ALA A 113 8.84 -12.78 -0.67
C ALA A 113 8.48 -11.28 -0.59
N ALA A 114 7.35 -10.92 -1.19
CA ALA A 114 6.71 -9.63 -1.01
C ALA A 114 5.42 -9.84 -0.22
N TYR A 115 5.19 -8.96 0.77
CA TYR A 115 4.04 -9.05 1.64
C TYR A 115 3.18 -7.81 1.49
N SER A 116 1.90 -7.99 1.20
CA SER A 116 1.01 -6.86 1.02
C SER A 116 -0.22 -7.01 1.91
N VAL A 117 -0.63 -5.91 2.54
CA VAL A 117 -1.90 -5.85 3.28
C VAL A 117 -2.83 -4.89 2.54
N CYS A 118 -3.92 -5.44 2.04
CA CYS A 118 -4.96 -4.69 1.37
C CYS A 118 -6.01 -4.29 2.40
N PHE A 119 -6.47 -3.04 2.36
CA PHE A 119 -7.57 -2.54 3.18
C PHE A 119 -8.70 -2.00 2.31
N SER A 120 -9.94 -2.25 2.75
CA SER A 120 -11.14 -1.63 2.21
C SER A 120 -11.64 -0.58 3.20
N VAL A 121 -11.84 0.65 2.72
CA VAL A 121 -12.35 1.76 3.49
C VAL A 121 -13.86 1.74 3.41
N ASP A 122 -14.50 1.20 4.45
CA ASP A 122 -15.95 1.28 4.56
C ASP A 122 -16.36 2.66 5.10
N ASP A 123 -16.65 3.60 4.20
CA ASP A 123 -17.23 4.90 4.55
C ASP A 123 -18.76 4.82 4.82
N ARG A 124 -19.38 3.64 4.66
CA ARG A 124 -20.79 3.44 5.03
C ARG A 124 -20.89 3.12 6.52
N ARG A 125 -21.86 3.74 7.19
CA ARG A 125 -22.17 3.52 8.62
C ARG A 125 -22.14 2.01 8.93
N PRO A 126 -21.63 1.59 10.12
CA PRO A 126 -21.65 0.19 10.52
C PRO A 126 -23.10 -0.30 10.49
N GLY A 127 -23.41 -1.07 9.45
CA GLY A 127 -24.67 -1.75 9.26
C GLY A 127 -24.43 -3.26 9.39
N PRO A 128 -25.47 -4.07 9.57
CA PRO A 128 -25.36 -5.52 9.70
C PRO A 128 -24.81 -6.24 8.46
N LEU A 129 -24.48 -5.51 7.40
CA LEU A 129 -23.89 -5.98 6.14
C LEU A 129 -22.48 -5.44 5.88
N ALA A 130 -21.87 -4.73 6.85
CA ALA A 130 -20.46 -4.34 6.74
C ALA A 130 -19.59 -5.60 6.65
N ASP A 131 -18.60 -5.59 5.77
CA ASP A 131 -17.67 -6.71 5.63
C ASP A 131 -16.94 -6.91 6.98
N PRO A 132 -17.08 -8.07 7.64
CA PRO A 132 -16.42 -8.31 8.92
C PRO A 132 -14.89 -8.29 8.81
N HIS A 133 -14.34 -8.42 7.60
CA HIS A 133 -12.92 -8.43 7.33
C HIS A 133 -12.58 -7.39 6.26
N PRO A 134 -12.49 -6.09 6.61
CA PRO A 134 -12.16 -5.01 5.67
C PRO A 134 -10.66 -5.02 5.30
N PHE A 135 -10.03 -6.18 5.30
CA PHE A 135 -8.63 -6.37 4.99
C PHE A 135 -8.38 -7.77 4.40
N LYS A 136 -7.35 -7.85 3.55
CA LYS A 136 -6.84 -9.08 2.95
C LYS A 136 -5.32 -9.05 3.05
N VAL A 137 -4.70 -10.20 3.33
CA VAL A 137 -3.25 -10.35 3.26
C VAL A 137 -2.88 -11.12 1.99
N VAL A 138 -1.88 -10.62 1.28
CA VAL A 138 -1.33 -11.22 0.06
C VAL A 138 0.15 -11.48 0.30
N VAL A 139 0.60 -12.68 -0.07
CA VAL A 139 2.01 -13.05 -0.07
C VAL A 139 2.37 -13.49 -1.47
N GLU A 140 3.35 -12.83 -2.07
CA GLU A 140 3.82 -13.10 -3.43
C GLU A 140 5.27 -13.55 -3.39
N TYR A 141 5.65 -14.51 -4.24
CA TYR A 141 7.02 -15.00 -4.38
C TYR A 141 7.56 -14.57 -5.75
N ARG A 142 8.75 -13.98 -5.76
CA ARG A 142 9.45 -13.52 -6.96
C ARG A 142 10.53 -14.50 -7.42
#